data_AF-A0A1G3TKM8-F1
#
_entry.id   AF-A0A1G3TKM8-F1
#
_cell.length_a   1.000
_cell.length_b   1.000
_cell.length_c   1.000
_cell.angle_alpha   90.00
_cell.angle_beta   90.00
_cell.angle_gamma   90.00
#
_symmetry.space_group_name_H-M   'P 1'
#
loop_
_entity.id
_entity.type
_entity.pdbx_description
1 polymer ?
#
loop_
_entity_poly.entity_id
_entity_poly.type
_entity_poly.pdbx_seq_one_letter_code
_entity_poly.pdbx_strand_id
1 'polypeptide(L)' 'MEKEFISERQAALLLEVNPHTMKTWREKGKLDGMFIEKKYPNISRVIYDKLKLLNWVKTFR' A
#
# COMPACT_ATOMS: atom_id res chain seq x y z
N MET A 1 -8.63 3.74 -18.00
CA MET A 1 -7.31 4.04 -17.40
C MET A 1 -7.24 3.34 -16.06
N GLU A 2 -6.26 2.46 -15.83
CA GLU A 2 -6.02 1.94 -14.49
C GLU A 2 -5.51 3.08 -13.59
N LYS A 3 -5.99 3.13 -12.33
CA LYS A 3 -5.45 4.07 -11.35
C LYS A 3 -4.06 3.61 -10.93
N GLU A 4 -3.06 4.45 -11.18
CA GLU A 4 -1.67 4.23 -10.77
C GLU A 4 -1.52 4.16 -9.24
N PHE A 5 -2.33 4.94 -8.53
CA PHE A 5 -2.36 4.97 -7.06
C PHE A 5 -3.66 4.39 -6.51
N ILE A 6 -3.55 3.50 -5.53
CA ILE A 6 -4.66 2.78 -4.90
C ILE A 6 -4.68 2.99 -3.38
N SER A 7 -5.86 2.92 -2.77
CA SER A 7 -6.00 3.01 -1.31
C SER A 7 -5.45 1.77 -0.60
N GLU A 8 -5.19 1.86 0.71
CA GLU A 8 -4.76 0.71 1.53
C GLU A 8 -5.70 -0.50 1.43
N ARG A 9 -7.01 -0.27 1.42
CA ARG A 9 -8.00 -1.35 1.25
C ARG A 9 -7.89 -2.02 -0.12
N GLN A 10 -7.66 -1.24 -1.18
CA GLN A 10 -7.48 -1.77 -2.53
C GLN A 10 -6.15 -2.51 -2.67
N ALA A 11 -5.09 -2.01 -2.04
CA ALA A 11 -3.80 -2.69 -1.99
C ALA A 11 -3.92 -4.04 -1.25
N ALA A 12 -4.60 -4.06 -0.11
CA ALA A 12 -4.86 -5.28 0.64
C ALA A 12 -5.62 -6.33 -0.20
N LEU A 13 -6.67 -5.90 -0.92
CA LEU A 13 -7.41 -6.74 -1.85
C LEU A 13 -6.54 -7.25 -3.00
N LEU A 14 -5.70 -6.39 -3.58
CA LEU A 14 -4.79 -6.75 -4.67
C LEU A 14 -3.77 -7.82 -4.26
N LEU A 15 -3.33 -7.78 -3.00
CA LEU A 15 -2.34 -8.71 -2.46
C LEU A 15 -2.97 -9.91 -1.74
N GLU A 16 -4.30 -10.00 -1.72
CA GLU A 16 -5.05 -11.04 -1.00
C GLU A 16 -4.70 -11.13 0.50
N VAL A 17 -4.47 -9.97 1.13
CA VAL A 17 -4.15 -9.86 2.56
C VAL A 17 -5.16 -8.99 3.31
N ASN A 18 -5.14 -9.09 4.64
CA ASN A 18 -5.91 -8.20 5.50
C ASN A 18 -5.32 -6.77 5.46
N PRO A 19 -6.14 -5.70 5.46
CA PRO A 19 -5.64 -4.32 5.61
C PRO A 19 -4.70 -4.11 6.81
N HIS A 20 -4.92 -4.83 7.92
CA HIS A 20 -4.02 -4.80 9.07
C HIS A 20 -2.60 -5.31 8.75
N THR A 21 -2.48 -6.27 7.83
CA THR A 21 -1.20 -6.77 7.32
C THR A 21 -0.46 -5.68 6.54
N MET A 22 -1.18 -4.93 5.71
CA MET A 22 -0.61 -3.79 4.96
C MET A 22 -0.05 -2.73 5.92
N LYS A 23 -0.81 -2.37 6.96
CA LYS A 23 -0.36 -1.47 8.03
C LYS A 23 0.90 -2.00 8.71
N THR A 24 0.90 -3.27 9.11
CA THR A 24 2.05 -3.91 9.76
C THR A 24 3.31 -3.88 8.88
N TRP A 25 3.19 -4.17 7.59
CA TRP A 25 4.32 -4.13 6.66
C TRP A 25 4.86 -2.73 6.48
N ARG A 26 3.98 -1.73 6.40
CA ARG A 26 4.39 -0.32 6.36
C ARG A 26 5.14 0.09 7.64
N GLU A 27 4.59 -0.20 8.82
CA GLU A 27 5.23 0.14 10.10
C GLU A 27 6.58 -0.54 10.31
N LYS A 28 6.79 -1.71 9.68
CA LYS A 28 8.06 -2.43 9.66
C LYS A 28 9.02 -2.01 8.54
N GLY A 29 8.70 -0.96 7.77
CA GLY A 29 9.53 -0.45 6.68
C GLY A 29 9.59 -1.33 5.42
N LYS A 30 8.78 -2.40 5.34
CA LYS A 30 8.80 -3.33 4.19
C LYS A 30 8.26 -2.73 2.90
N LEU A 31 7.47 -1.66 3.01
CA LEU A 31 6.79 -1.00 1.90
C LEU A 31 7.36 0.40 1.62
N ASP A 32 8.55 0.71 2.14
CA ASP A 32 9.17 2.03 1.98
C ASP A 32 9.35 2.39 0.50
N GLY A 33 9.02 3.62 0.15
CA GLY A 33 9.05 4.11 -1.23
C GLY A 33 7.93 3.60 -2.15
N MET A 34 6.97 2.82 -1.62
CA MET A 34 5.81 2.28 -2.36
C MET A 34 4.48 2.94 -1.98
N PHE A 35 4.48 3.88 -1.02
CA PHE A 35 3.29 4.60 -0.60
C PHE A 35 3.59 6.08 -0.32
N ILE A 36 2.52 6.87 -0.31
CA ILE A 36 2.51 8.26 0.10
C ILE A 36 1.45 8.41 1.18
N GLU A 37 1.82 9.05 2.28
CA GLU A 37 0.87 9.45 3.31
C GLU A 37 0.38 10.88 3.04
N LYS A 38 -0.93 11.03 2.89
CA LYS A 38 -1.60 12.33 2.81
C LYS A 38 -2.23 12.64 4.16
N LYS A 39 -1.69 13.67 4.82
CA LYS A 39 -2.22 14.19 6.09
C LYS A 39 -3.33 15.22 5.81
N TYR A 40 -4.50 15.00 6.39
CA TYR A 40 -5.61 15.94 6.44
C TYR A 40 -5.83 16.35 7.90
N PRO A 41 -6.55 17.45 8.20
CA PRO A 41 -6.67 17.98 9.56
C PRO A 41 -7.07 16.97 10.65
N ASN A 42 -7.91 15.97 10.30
CA ASN A 42 -8.41 14.96 11.25
C ASN A 42 -8.12 13.52 10.82
N ILE A 43 -7.44 13.28 9.69
CA ILE A 43 -7.24 11.93 9.17
C ILE A 43 -5.96 11.84 8.33
N SER A 44 -5.20 10.75 8.53
CA SER A 44 -4.15 10.34 7.61
C SER A 44 -4.69 9.32 6.62
N ARG A 45 -4.43 9.52 5.33
CA ARG A 45 -4.74 8.54 4.29
C ARG A 45 -3.47 8.06 3.63
N VAL A 46 -3.33 6.75 3.50
CA VAL A 46 -2.22 6.13 2.78
C VAL A 46 -2.69 5.68 1.41
N ILE A 47 -1.94 6.09 0.39
CA ILE A 47 -2.12 5.66 -0.99
C ILE A 47 -0.85 4.95 -1.46
N TYR A 48 -1.03 3.88 -2.20
CA TYR A 48 0.04 2.99 -2.65
C TYR A 48 0.22 3.06 -4.15
N ASP A 49 1.46 2.95 -4.60
CA ASP A 49 1.81 2.74 -6.01
C ASP A 49 1.52 1.28 -6.37
N LYS A 50 0.57 1.08 -7.28
CA LYS A 50 0.09 -0.26 -7.67
C LYS A 50 1.20 -1.08 -8.33
N LEU A 51 2.01 -0.48 -9.20
CA LEU A 51 3.05 -1.19 -9.95
C LEU A 51 4.17 -1.64 -9.03
N LYS A 52 4.61 -0.76 -8.13
CA LYS A 52 5.63 -1.10 -7.13
C LYS A 52 5.17 -2.22 -6.20
N LEU A 53 3.93 -2.18 -5.72
CA LEU A 53 3.38 -3.26 -4.89
C LEU A 53 3.36 -4.61 -5.62
N LEU A 54 2.90 -4.64 -6.88
CA LEU A 54 2.86 -5.87 -7.68
C LEU A 54 4.27 -6.43 -7.93
N ASN A 55 5.23 -5.56 -8.21
CA ASN A 55 6.63 -5.98 -8.39
C ASN A 55 7.23 -6.50 -7.08
N TRP A 56 6.97 -5.83 -5.95
CA TRP A 56 7.44 -6.26 -4.65
C TRP A 56 6.93 -7.66 -4.28
N VAL A 57 5.65 -7.96 -4.53
CA VAL A 57 5.06 -9.29 -4.25
C VAL A 57 5.75 -10.39 -5.04
N LYS A 58 6.10 -10.13 -6.31
CA LYS A 58 6.82 -11.09 -7.16
C LYS A 58 8.22 -11.41 -6.62
N THR A 59 8.84 -10.48 -5.91
CA THR A 59 10.17 -10.67 -5.30
C THR A 59 10.13 -11.18 -3.86
N PHE A 60 8.98 -11.07 -3.19
CA PHE A 60 8.81 -11.46 -1.79
C PHE A 60 8.27 -12.88 -1.61
N ARG A 61 7.52 -13.41 -2.59
CA ARG A 61 7.16 -14.83 -2.68
C ARG A 61 8.29 -15.63 -3.31
#